data_AF-A0AA35X478-F1
#
_entry.id   AF-A0AA35X478-F1
#
_cell.length_a   1.000
_cell.length_b   1.000
_cell.length_c   1.000
_cell.angle_alpha   90.00
_cell.angle_beta   90.00
_cell.angle_gamma   90.00
#
_symmetry.space_group_name_H-M   'P 1'
#
loop_
_entity.id
_entity.type
_entity.pdbx_description
1 polymer ?
#
loop_
_entity_poly.entity_id
_entity_poly.type
_entity_poly.pdbx_seq_one_letter_code
_entity_poly.pdbx_strand_id
1 'polypeptide(L)'
;MESSGTASVCLFARSENPIGVTVMVVTTTTGTATEGMDFQHIPTTVYLSINSTPQPCIEVSLITGDGYENPETISLLVTTMNDSVTIVQNMTEITILNSDVAEIVLDSEKVTVMEGDNEVQELCFSLKNSAIDVGVGVPDALSADIELENDVLLLSANGSSNCIPYTVIDDDEVEGTEEFTITWMGVEPHVEPGVKSATFTLTILDNERM
;
A
#
# COMPACT_ATOMS: atom_id res chain seq x y z
N MET A 1 11.99 -5.59 2.85
CA MET A 1 10.54 -5.84 2.85
C MET A 1 10.18 -6.50 4.16
N GLU A 2 9.01 -6.24 4.71
CA GLU A 2 8.54 -6.89 5.95
C GLU A 2 8.54 -8.44 5.83
N SER A 3 8.22 -9.01 4.65
CA SER A 3 8.24 -10.46 4.39
C SER A 3 9.63 -11.09 4.40
N SER A 4 10.69 -10.28 4.43
CA SER A 4 12.05 -10.79 4.69
C SER A 4 12.21 -11.29 6.12
N GLY A 5 11.29 -10.92 7.03
CA GLY A 5 11.26 -11.30 8.45
C GLY A 5 12.36 -10.68 9.30
N THR A 6 13.47 -10.24 8.69
CA THR A 6 14.59 -9.62 9.38
C THR A 6 15.27 -8.55 8.52
N ALA A 7 15.79 -7.52 9.19
CA ALA A 7 16.76 -6.56 8.64
C ALA A 7 17.99 -6.55 9.55
N SER A 8 19.19 -6.44 8.97
CA SER A 8 20.44 -6.52 9.71
C SER A 8 21.26 -5.23 9.56
N VAL A 9 21.77 -4.72 10.68
CA VAL A 9 22.68 -3.57 10.73
C VAL A 9 23.96 -3.97 11.42
N CYS A 10 25.03 -4.12 10.63
CA CYS A 10 26.32 -4.54 11.14
C CYS A 10 27.15 -3.38 11.69
N LEU A 11 27.77 -3.60 12.84
CA LEU A 11 28.55 -2.62 13.58
C LEU A 11 30.04 -2.85 13.36
N PHE A 12 30.76 -1.77 13.08
CA PHE A 12 32.19 -1.82 12.79
C PHE A 12 32.97 -1.02 13.84
N ALA A 13 33.86 -1.69 14.56
CA ALA A 13 34.80 -1.07 15.48
C ALA A 13 36.24 -1.43 15.07
N ARG A 14 37.10 -0.43 14.94
CA ARG A 14 38.50 -0.60 14.53
C ARG A 14 39.45 0.09 15.50
N SER A 15 40.59 -0.54 15.77
CA SER A 15 41.73 0.06 16.49
C SER A 15 43.03 -0.56 15.99
N GLU A 16 44.08 0.27 15.91
CA GLU A 16 45.44 -0.19 15.62
C GLU A 16 46.10 -0.88 16.82
N ASN A 17 45.57 -0.67 18.03
CA ASN A 17 46.05 -1.31 19.26
C ASN A 17 44.85 -1.81 20.10
N PRO A 18 44.23 -2.95 19.72
CA PRO A 18 43.02 -3.46 20.36
C PRO A 18 43.36 -4.09 21.73
N ILE A 19 43.24 -3.33 22.81
CA ILE A 19 43.36 -3.86 24.18
C ILE A 19 41.96 -4.09 24.75
N GLY A 20 41.41 -5.30 24.60
CA GLY A 20 40.30 -5.82 25.43
C GLY A 20 39.03 -4.96 25.55
N VAL A 21 38.81 -4.00 24.65
CA VAL A 21 37.67 -3.08 24.77
C VAL A 21 36.43 -3.78 24.27
N THR A 22 35.46 -3.93 25.17
CA THR A 22 34.08 -4.20 24.79
C THR A 22 33.33 -2.88 24.75
N VAL A 23 32.80 -2.50 23.59
CA VAL A 23 31.96 -1.30 23.45
C VAL A 23 30.53 -1.71 23.71
N MET A 24 29.90 -1.10 24.72
CA MET A 24 28.47 -1.24 24.97
C MET A 24 27.74 -0.13 24.20
N VAL A 25 26.83 -0.51 23.30
CA VAL A 25 26.05 0.41 22.48
C VAL A 25 24.58 0.36 22.84
N VAL A 26 23.99 1.53 23.11
CA VAL A 26 22.54 1.68 23.34
C VAL A 26 21.88 2.31 22.12
N THR A 27 20.90 1.61 21.53
CA THR A 27 20.09 2.06 20.39
C THR A 27 18.61 2.09 20.74
N THR A 28 17.97 3.25 20.51
CA THR A 28 16.52 3.47 20.62
C THR A 28 15.95 3.81 19.24
N THR A 29 14.73 3.33 18.98
CA THR A 29 14.02 3.45 17.71
C THR A 29 13.09 4.66 17.71
N THR A 30 13.46 5.70 16.98
CA THR A 30 12.51 6.76 16.57
C THR A 30 12.26 6.61 15.08
N GLY A 31 11.05 6.86 14.61
CA GLY A 31 10.69 6.68 13.21
C GLY A 31 9.18 6.71 13.03
N THR A 32 8.69 6.28 11.87
CA THR A 32 7.25 6.11 11.62
C THR A 32 6.77 4.70 11.97
N ALA A 33 7.66 3.70 11.89
CA ALA A 33 7.35 2.33 12.27
C ALA A 33 7.17 2.22 13.79
N THR A 34 6.19 1.44 14.21
CA THR A 34 5.75 1.21 15.58
C THR A 34 6.22 -0.15 16.10
N GLU A 35 6.93 -0.12 17.23
CA GLU A 35 7.34 -1.35 17.91
C GLU A 35 6.12 -2.18 18.35
N GLY A 36 6.16 -3.49 18.07
CA GLY A 36 5.07 -4.43 18.36
C GLY A 36 4.01 -4.50 17.26
N MET A 37 4.03 -3.58 16.29
CA MET A 37 3.20 -3.62 15.08
C MET A 37 4.05 -3.98 13.86
N ASP A 38 5.14 -3.25 13.61
CA ASP A 38 5.91 -3.34 12.36
C ASP A 38 7.27 -4.04 12.56
N PHE A 39 7.76 -4.04 13.80
CA PHE A 39 8.98 -4.75 14.20
C PHE A 39 8.92 -5.18 15.67
N GLN A 40 9.67 -6.21 16.02
CA GLN A 40 9.82 -6.65 17.42
C GLN A 40 10.80 -5.76 18.18
N HIS A 41 10.70 -5.77 19.51
CA HIS A 41 11.61 -5.03 20.38
C HIS A 41 13.08 -5.22 20.02
N ILE A 42 13.78 -4.13 19.72
CA ILE A 42 15.20 -4.15 19.40
C ILE A 42 16.00 -4.03 20.70
N PRO A 43 16.98 -4.93 20.94
CA PRO A 43 17.82 -4.83 22.13
C PRO A 43 18.53 -3.49 22.23
N THR A 44 18.45 -2.88 23.41
CA THR A 44 19.08 -1.60 23.73
C THR A 44 20.54 -1.74 24.16
N THR A 45 21.15 -2.91 24.02
CA THR A 45 22.55 -3.12 24.41
C THR A 45 23.22 -4.15 23.51
N VAL A 46 24.28 -3.74 22.81
CA VAL A 46 25.15 -4.62 22.03
C VAL A 46 26.58 -4.50 22.50
N TYR A 47 27.26 -5.64 22.63
CA TYR A 47 28.67 -5.72 22.97
C TYR A 47 29.52 -5.93 21.71
N LEU A 48 30.43 -4.99 21.44
CA LEU A 48 31.33 -5.06 20.29
C LEU A 48 32.74 -5.43 20.72
N SER A 49 33.32 -6.39 20.02
CA SER A 49 34.77 -6.66 20.08
C SER A 49 35.46 -5.90 18.96
N ILE A 50 36.55 -5.20 19.27
CA ILE A 50 37.32 -4.47 18.27
C ILE A 50 37.91 -5.42 17.22
N ASN A 51 37.88 -5.02 15.95
CA ASN A 51 38.41 -5.79 14.81
C ASN A 51 37.80 -7.20 14.67
N SER A 52 36.58 -7.43 15.17
CA SER A 52 35.92 -8.74 15.11
C SER A 52 35.58 -9.17 13.67
N THR A 53 35.72 -10.47 13.40
CA THR A 53 35.29 -11.11 12.14
C THR A 53 34.61 -12.45 12.45
N PRO A 54 33.32 -12.64 12.09
CA PRO A 54 32.44 -11.66 11.44
C PRO A 54 32.09 -10.50 12.39
N GLN A 55 31.64 -9.39 11.81
CA GLN A 55 31.16 -8.25 12.57
C GLN A 55 29.87 -8.61 13.31
N PRO A 56 29.68 -8.11 14.55
CA PRO A 56 28.38 -8.20 15.21
C PRO A 56 27.36 -7.32 14.47
N CYS A 57 26.15 -7.83 14.34
CA CYS A 57 25.05 -7.11 13.71
C CYS A 57 23.86 -7.03 14.67
N ILE A 58 23.11 -5.93 14.57
CA ILE A 58 21.80 -5.77 15.18
C ILE A 58 20.81 -6.40 14.21
N GLU A 59 20.19 -7.48 14.64
CA GLU A 59 19.09 -8.11 13.92
C GLU A 59 17.78 -7.47 14.39
N VAL A 60 17.06 -6.87 13.44
CA VAL A 60 15.74 -6.28 13.64
C VAL A 60 14.73 -7.25 13.05
N SER A 61 13.96 -7.92 13.91
CA SER A 61 12.88 -8.79 13.45
C SER A 61 11.70 -7.95 12.99
N LEU A 62 11.33 -8.07 11.72
CA LEU A 62 10.20 -7.39 11.11
C LEU A 62 8.94 -8.21 11.36
N ILE A 63 7.82 -7.55 11.62
CA ILE A 63 6.51 -8.18 11.71
C ILE A 63 5.88 -8.04 10.33
N THR A 64 5.29 -9.12 9.83
CA THR A 64 4.54 -9.09 8.56
C THR A 64 3.07 -8.87 8.89
N GLY A 65 2.50 -7.82 8.30
CA GLY A 65 1.08 -7.49 8.38
C GLY A 65 0.22 -8.28 7.40
N ASP A 66 -1.08 -8.01 7.46
CA ASP A 66 -2.05 -8.35 6.42
C ASP A 66 -2.62 -7.01 5.90
N GLY A 67 -2.06 -6.48 4.81
CA GLY A 67 -2.62 -5.34 4.09
C GLY A 67 -1.58 -4.33 3.64
N TYR A 68 -1.89 -3.61 2.57
CA TYR A 68 -1.00 -2.60 2.05
C TYR A 68 -0.85 -1.40 3.00
N GLU A 69 0.39 -1.16 3.43
CA GLU A 69 0.84 -0.01 4.21
C GLU A 69 1.86 0.83 3.43
N ASN A 70 2.00 2.10 3.81
CA ASN A 70 3.06 2.95 3.26
C ASN A 70 4.43 2.51 3.79
N PRO A 71 5.53 2.77 3.06
CA PRO A 71 6.87 2.56 3.58
C PRO A 71 7.08 3.28 4.92
N GLU A 72 7.62 2.57 5.89
CA GLU A 72 7.87 3.08 7.22
C GLU A 72 9.35 3.04 7.57
N THR A 73 9.77 3.81 8.57
CA THR A 73 11.19 3.87 8.96
C THR A 73 11.44 3.58 10.43
N ILE A 74 12.59 2.95 10.67
CA ILE A 74 13.22 2.80 11.99
C ILE A 74 14.54 3.56 11.96
N SER A 75 14.75 4.53 12.85
CA SER A 75 16.06 5.13 13.08
C SER A 75 16.78 4.43 14.22
N LEU A 76 17.97 3.90 13.95
CA LEU A 76 18.86 3.34 14.95
C LEU A 76 19.96 4.35 15.29
N LEU A 77 19.97 4.81 16.54
CA LEU A 77 20.99 5.71 17.07
C LEU A 77 21.98 4.94 17.96
N VAL A 78 23.22 4.79 17.52
CA VAL A 78 24.33 4.21 18.28
C VAL A 78 24.90 5.26 19.23
N THR A 79 24.92 4.94 20.53
CA THR A 79 25.63 5.70 21.56
C THR A 79 26.61 4.82 22.31
N THR A 80 27.59 5.40 23.01
CA THR A 80 28.50 4.64 23.87
C THR A 80 28.81 5.41 25.15
N MET A 81 29.02 4.68 26.24
CA MET A 81 29.52 5.22 27.51
C MET A 81 31.05 5.09 27.65
N ASN A 82 31.74 4.58 26.63
CA ASN A 82 33.19 4.43 26.67
C ASN A 82 33.87 5.64 26.04
N ASP A 83 34.48 6.49 26.88
CA ASP A 83 35.16 7.72 26.45
C ASP A 83 36.36 7.49 25.52
N SER A 84 36.87 6.25 25.44
CA SER A 84 37.94 5.89 24.50
C SER A 84 37.42 5.54 23.10
N VAL A 85 36.11 5.59 22.88
CA VAL A 85 35.46 5.28 21.60
C VAL A 85 34.96 6.56 20.95
N THR A 86 35.47 6.83 19.75
CA THR A 86 34.92 7.88 18.89
C THR A 86 33.89 7.28 17.94
N ILE A 87 32.67 7.78 17.99
CA ILE A 87 31.62 7.38 17.04
C ILE A 87 31.75 8.23 15.77
N VAL A 88 32.03 7.59 14.64
CA VAL A 88 32.15 8.26 13.32
C VAL A 88 30.79 8.36 12.62
N GLN A 89 29.95 7.33 12.78
CA GLN A 89 28.58 7.29 12.32
C GLN A 89 27.72 6.76 13.46
N ASN A 90 26.81 7.60 13.95
CA ASN A 90 25.96 7.27 15.08
C ASN A 90 24.53 6.94 14.68
N MET A 91 24.15 7.11 13.41
CA MET A 91 22.77 6.92 12.98
C MET A 91 22.71 6.13 11.68
N THR A 92 21.73 5.23 11.62
CA THR A 92 21.28 4.60 10.38
C THR A 92 19.76 4.53 10.38
N GLU A 93 19.19 4.54 9.18
CA GLU A 93 17.75 4.34 8.98
C GLU A 93 17.54 2.99 8.30
N ILE A 94 16.50 2.27 8.72
CA ILE A 94 15.97 1.08 8.05
C ILE A 94 14.61 1.49 7.51
N THR A 95 14.40 1.36 6.20
CA THR A 95 13.07 1.48 5.59
C THR A 95 12.43 0.10 5.50
N ILE A 96 11.28 -0.06 6.15
CA ILE A 96 10.41 -1.21 6.00
C ILE A 96 9.57 -0.96 4.76
N LEU A 97 9.66 -1.88 3.79
CA LEU A 97 8.83 -1.86 2.60
C LEU A 97 7.74 -2.91 2.77
N ASN A 98 6.50 -2.49 2.54
CA ASN A 98 5.34 -3.37 2.51
C ASN A 98 5.51 -4.46 1.44
N SER A 99 5.01 -5.66 1.71
CA SER A 99 5.00 -6.77 0.75
C SER A 99 3.61 -7.23 0.33
N ASP A 100 2.57 -6.67 0.92
CA ASP A 100 1.19 -6.87 0.52
C ASP A 100 0.78 -5.99 -0.66
N VAL A 101 -0.31 -6.41 -1.30
CA VAL A 101 -0.95 -5.73 -2.42
C VAL A 101 -2.39 -5.43 -2.02
N ALA A 102 -2.83 -4.20 -2.27
CA ALA A 102 -4.23 -3.82 -2.08
C ALA A 102 -5.09 -4.36 -3.23
N GLU A 103 -6.27 -4.88 -2.89
CA GLU A 103 -7.21 -5.44 -3.85
C GLU A 103 -8.44 -4.55 -3.98
N ILE A 104 -8.75 -4.13 -5.19
CA ILE A 104 -10.00 -3.42 -5.48
C ILE A 104 -11.01 -4.44 -6.05
N VAL A 105 -12.25 -4.36 -5.59
CA VAL A 105 -13.32 -5.29 -5.96
C VAL A 105 -14.56 -4.51 -6.36
N LEU A 106 -15.17 -4.87 -7.49
CA LEU A 106 -16.48 -4.38 -7.86
C LEU A 106 -17.58 -5.06 -7.04
N ASP A 107 -18.56 -4.29 -6.57
CA ASP A 107 -19.71 -4.86 -5.85
C ASP A 107 -20.66 -5.62 -6.80
N SER A 108 -20.70 -5.22 -8.07
CA SER A 108 -21.37 -5.94 -9.15
C SER A 108 -20.49 -5.95 -10.40
N GLU A 109 -20.48 -7.07 -11.11
CA GLU A 109 -19.74 -7.22 -12.37
C GLU A 109 -20.58 -6.82 -13.59
N LYS A 110 -21.90 -6.70 -13.43
CA LYS A 110 -22.81 -6.32 -14.51
C LYS A 110 -24.10 -5.70 -14.02
N VAL A 111 -24.74 -4.91 -14.87
CA VAL A 111 -26.08 -4.40 -14.64
C VAL A 111 -26.82 -4.23 -15.97
N THR A 112 -28.14 -4.24 -15.90
CA THR A 112 -29.01 -3.90 -17.03
C THR A 112 -29.91 -2.77 -16.60
N VAL A 113 -30.00 -1.73 -17.42
CA VAL A 113 -30.76 -0.51 -17.17
C VAL A 113 -31.62 -0.19 -18.39
N MET A 114 -32.74 0.50 -18.18
CA MET A 114 -33.56 1.02 -19.27
C MET A 114 -33.13 2.46 -19.55
N GLU A 115 -33.04 2.80 -20.82
CA GLU A 115 -33.03 4.19 -21.23
C GLU A 115 -34.37 4.85 -20.86
N GLY A 116 -34.35 6.16 -20.57
CA GLY A 116 -35.54 6.90 -20.10
C GLY A 116 -35.94 6.67 -18.63
N ASP A 117 -35.30 5.76 -17.88
CA ASP A 117 -35.57 5.57 -16.45
C ASP A 117 -35.20 6.80 -15.59
N ASN A 118 -34.34 7.69 -16.13
CA ASN A 118 -33.90 8.93 -15.49
C ASN A 118 -33.34 8.75 -14.06
N GLU A 119 -32.90 7.53 -13.73
CA GLU A 119 -32.34 7.18 -12.43
C GLU A 119 -30.81 7.23 -12.49
N VAL A 120 -30.20 7.91 -11.52
CA VAL A 120 -28.75 7.87 -11.33
C VAL A 120 -28.38 6.47 -10.85
N GLN A 121 -27.50 5.82 -11.60
CA GLN A 121 -26.97 4.50 -11.27
C GLN A 121 -25.60 4.65 -10.61
N GLU A 122 -25.15 3.61 -9.91
CA GLU A 122 -23.92 3.65 -9.13
C GLU A 122 -22.99 2.49 -9.50
N LEU A 123 -21.76 2.82 -9.88
CA LEU A 123 -20.67 1.85 -10.05
C LEU A 123 -19.85 1.80 -8.75
N CYS A 124 -20.09 0.77 -7.93
CA CYS A 124 -19.52 0.67 -6.59
C CYS A 124 -18.28 -0.24 -6.52
N PHE A 125 -17.27 0.27 -5.82
CA PHE A 125 -15.99 -0.38 -5.56
C PHE A 125 -15.74 -0.52 -4.06
N SER A 126 -15.16 -1.65 -3.69
CA SER A 126 -14.70 -1.98 -2.35
C SER A 126 -13.19 -2.17 -2.34
N LEU A 127 -12.50 -1.62 -1.33
CA LEU A 127 -11.08 -1.85 -1.09
C LEU A 127 -10.90 -2.98 -0.08
N LYS A 128 -10.00 -3.91 -0.39
CA LYS A 128 -9.58 -5.01 0.48
C LYS A 128 -8.07 -4.99 0.65
N ASN A 129 -7.60 -5.56 1.75
CA ASN A 129 -6.18 -5.74 2.03
C ASN A 129 -5.37 -4.43 1.93
N SER A 130 -5.91 -3.33 2.45
CA SER A 130 -5.23 -2.03 2.50
C SER A 130 -5.50 -1.35 3.84
N ALA A 131 -4.45 -0.84 4.46
CA ALA A 131 -4.51 0.00 5.66
C ALA A 131 -4.51 1.50 5.31
N ILE A 132 -4.33 1.85 4.03
CA ILE A 132 -4.39 3.22 3.52
C ILE A 132 -5.43 3.38 2.42
N ASP A 133 -5.79 4.64 2.16
CA ASP A 133 -6.69 4.99 1.06
C ASP A 133 -5.98 4.82 -0.29
N VAL A 134 -6.75 4.41 -1.30
CA VAL A 134 -6.25 4.03 -2.64
C VAL A 134 -7.14 4.63 -3.72
N GLY A 135 -6.55 5.07 -4.83
CA GLY A 135 -7.33 5.54 -5.98
C GLY A 135 -7.67 4.41 -6.97
N VAL A 136 -8.90 4.42 -7.46
CA VAL A 136 -9.29 3.68 -8.67
C VAL A 136 -9.51 4.66 -9.81
N GLY A 137 -8.86 4.40 -10.94
CA GLY A 137 -9.12 5.08 -12.19
C GLY A 137 -10.12 4.28 -13.01
N VAL A 138 -11.22 4.92 -13.39
CA VAL A 138 -12.17 4.42 -14.38
C VAL A 138 -11.92 5.24 -15.64
N PRO A 139 -11.25 4.69 -16.67
CA PRO A 139 -11.10 5.38 -17.93
C PRO A 139 -12.49 5.75 -18.44
N ASP A 140 -12.60 6.97 -18.97
CA ASP A 140 -13.80 7.47 -19.63
C ASP A 140 -14.46 6.38 -20.48
N ALA A 141 -15.61 5.88 -20.03
CA ALA A 141 -16.54 5.15 -20.85
C ALA A 141 -17.35 6.17 -21.66
N LEU A 142 -16.66 7.01 -22.44
CA LEU A 142 -17.30 7.98 -23.33
C LEU A 142 -17.96 7.21 -24.49
N SER A 143 -19.21 6.79 -24.29
CA SER A 143 -20.17 6.57 -25.37
C SER A 143 -21.13 7.77 -25.44
N ALA A 144 -21.98 7.83 -26.45
CA ALA A 144 -23.00 8.89 -26.54
C ALA A 144 -24.11 8.71 -25.48
N ASP A 145 -24.12 7.56 -24.81
CA ASP A 145 -25.28 7.00 -24.08
C ASP A 145 -25.04 6.97 -22.56
N ILE A 146 -23.82 7.31 -22.12
CA ILE A 146 -23.42 7.29 -20.71
C ILE A 146 -22.60 8.54 -20.36
N GLU A 147 -22.95 9.17 -19.23
CA GLU A 147 -22.14 10.23 -18.61
C GLU A 147 -21.67 9.77 -17.21
N LEU A 148 -20.35 9.83 -16.98
CA LEU A 148 -19.71 9.58 -15.67
C LEU A 148 -19.42 10.91 -14.97
N GLU A 149 -19.65 10.98 -13.65
CA GLU A 149 -19.36 12.22 -12.90
C GLU A 149 -17.87 12.39 -12.58
N ASN A 150 -17.11 11.30 -12.44
CA ASN A 150 -15.70 11.32 -12.04
C ASN A 150 -14.89 10.14 -12.62
N ASP A 151 -13.66 10.42 -13.06
CA ASP A 151 -12.74 9.40 -13.63
C ASP A 151 -11.88 8.71 -12.55
N VAL A 152 -11.81 9.30 -11.36
CA VAL A 152 -11.03 8.77 -10.23
C VAL A 152 -11.85 8.81 -8.95
N LEU A 153 -11.88 7.69 -8.25
CA LEU A 153 -12.51 7.54 -6.95
C LEU A 153 -11.50 7.13 -5.89
N LEU A 154 -11.53 7.80 -4.74
CA LEU A 154 -10.72 7.42 -3.57
C LEU A 154 -11.48 6.41 -2.73
N LEU A 155 -10.86 5.26 -2.48
CA LEU A 155 -11.41 4.20 -1.65
C LEU A 155 -10.71 4.24 -0.30
N SER A 156 -11.49 4.35 0.78
CA SER A 156 -10.91 4.40 2.11
C SER A 156 -10.49 3.01 2.63
N ALA A 157 -9.37 2.98 3.35
CA ALA A 157 -8.90 1.78 4.06
C ALA A 157 -9.99 1.20 4.97
N ASN A 158 -10.26 -0.09 4.85
CA ASN A 158 -11.28 -0.79 5.64
C ASN A 158 -12.68 -0.12 5.60
N GLY A 159 -12.93 0.70 4.57
CA GLY A 159 -14.16 1.44 4.38
C GLY A 159 -15.30 0.56 3.84
N SER A 160 -16.49 1.14 3.82
CA SER A 160 -17.61 0.61 3.03
C SER A 160 -17.33 0.83 1.54
N SER A 161 -18.15 0.23 0.67
CA SER A 161 -18.11 0.51 -0.76
C SER A 161 -18.23 2.00 -1.04
N ASN A 162 -17.48 2.49 -2.04
CA ASN A 162 -17.58 3.84 -2.58
C ASN A 162 -18.02 3.73 -4.04
N CYS A 163 -18.85 4.66 -4.50
CA CYS A 163 -19.47 4.53 -5.81
C CYS A 163 -19.22 5.76 -6.68
N ILE A 164 -19.10 5.52 -7.99
CA ILE A 164 -19.11 6.56 -9.01
C ILE A 164 -20.53 6.60 -9.59
N PRO A 165 -21.25 7.71 -9.47
CA PRO A 165 -22.54 7.85 -10.11
C PRO A 165 -22.36 7.98 -11.63
N TYR A 166 -23.28 7.38 -12.37
CA TYR A 166 -23.40 7.54 -13.81
C TYR A 166 -24.87 7.65 -14.21
N THR A 167 -25.12 8.30 -15.34
CA THR A 167 -26.45 8.41 -15.93
C THR A 167 -26.43 7.82 -17.33
N VAL A 168 -27.51 7.12 -17.68
CA VAL A 168 -27.80 6.79 -19.06
C VAL A 168 -28.49 7.99 -19.71
N ILE A 169 -28.02 8.38 -20.88
CA ILE A 169 -28.59 9.45 -21.68
C ILE A 169 -29.80 8.88 -22.41
N ASP A 170 -30.93 9.57 -22.29
CA ASP A 170 -32.18 9.27 -23.00
C ASP A 170 -32.23 10.14 -24.24
N ASP A 171 -32.30 9.53 -25.42
CA ASP A 171 -32.44 10.23 -26.69
C ASP A 171 -33.64 9.74 -27.55
N ASP A 172 -33.66 10.13 -28.83
CA ASP A 172 -34.80 9.85 -29.74
C ASP A 172 -34.38 8.85 -30.86
N GLU A 173 -33.18 8.29 -30.81
CA GLU A 173 -32.63 7.34 -31.78
C GLU A 173 -33.03 5.89 -31.43
N VAL A 174 -33.33 5.08 -32.45
CA VAL A 174 -33.65 3.65 -32.24
C VAL A 174 -32.39 2.84 -32.47
N GLU A 175 -31.75 2.41 -31.38
CA GLU A 175 -30.44 1.77 -31.39
C GLU A 175 -30.51 0.27 -30.99
N GLY A 176 -31.56 -0.13 -30.27
CA GLY A 176 -31.74 -1.47 -29.74
C GLY A 176 -30.98 -1.72 -28.44
N THR A 177 -30.70 -2.99 -28.11
CA THR A 177 -29.96 -3.32 -26.88
C THR A 177 -28.46 -3.15 -27.10
N GLU A 178 -27.83 -2.41 -26.20
CA GLU A 178 -26.41 -2.10 -26.24
C GLU A 178 -25.65 -2.71 -25.06
N GLU A 179 -24.37 -3.02 -25.26
CA GLU A 179 -23.49 -3.54 -24.21
C GLU A 179 -22.17 -2.76 -24.15
N PHE A 180 -21.89 -2.17 -23.00
CA PHE A 180 -20.67 -1.43 -22.70
C PHE A 180 -19.81 -2.19 -21.70
N THR A 181 -18.49 -2.09 -21.86
CA THR A 181 -17.53 -2.63 -20.89
C THR A 181 -16.71 -1.49 -20.32
N ILE A 182 -16.87 -1.23 -19.04
CA ILE A 182 -16.07 -0.26 -18.29
C ILE A 182 -14.89 -1.02 -17.69
N THR A 183 -13.68 -0.66 -18.08
CA THR A 183 -12.45 -1.15 -17.44
C THR A 183 -12.06 -0.25 -16.29
N TRP A 184 -11.22 -0.73 -15.38
CA TRP A 184 -10.65 0.12 -14.34
C TRP A 184 -9.24 -0.36 -13.97
N MET A 185 -8.49 0.53 -13.34
CA MET A 185 -7.14 0.22 -12.86
C MET A 185 -6.86 0.89 -11.51
N GLY A 186 -6.06 0.24 -10.67
CA GLY A 186 -5.43 0.92 -9.53
C GLY A 186 -4.53 2.04 -10.03
N VAL A 187 -4.53 3.19 -9.36
CA VAL A 187 -3.67 4.33 -9.76
C VAL A 187 -2.26 4.22 -9.17
N GLU A 188 -2.06 3.36 -8.18
CA GLU A 188 -0.77 3.06 -7.55
C GLU A 188 -0.20 1.69 -7.97
N PRO A 189 1.14 1.51 -8.01
CA PRO A 189 1.78 0.27 -8.47
C PRO A 189 1.61 -0.93 -7.53
N HIS A 190 1.12 -0.74 -6.32
CA HIS A 190 0.89 -1.79 -5.31
C HIS A 190 -0.62 -2.06 -5.11
N VAL A 191 -1.43 -1.61 -6.06
CA VAL A 191 -2.87 -1.78 -6.09
C VAL A 191 -3.19 -2.57 -7.33
N GLU A 192 -3.81 -3.73 -7.15
CA GLU A 192 -4.15 -4.60 -8.26
C GLU A 192 -5.66 -4.82 -8.33
N PRO A 193 -6.19 -5.03 -9.55
CA PRO A 193 -7.53 -5.52 -9.67
C PRO A 193 -7.69 -6.87 -9.01
N GLY A 194 -8.77 -7.03 -8.25
CA GLY A 194 -9.08 -8.30 -7.63
C GLY A 194 -9.27 -9.43 -8.60
N VAL A 195 -9.15 -10.66 -8.10
CA VAL A 195 -9.06 -11.91 -8.87
C VAL A 195 -10.28 -12.16 -9.77
N LYS A 196 -11.31 -11.31 -9.71
CA LYS A 196 -12.57 -11.45 -10.43
C LYS A 196 -12.97 -10.35 -11.40
N SER A 197 -12.45 -9.12 -11.39
CA SER A 197 -13.03 -8.13 -12.30
C SER A 197 -12.26 -6.80 -12.40
N ALA A 198 -11.42 -6.66 -13.42
CA ALA A 198 -11.00 -5.34 -13.92
C ALA A 198 -12.03 -4.70 -14.86
N THR A 199 -13.22 -5.30 -14.98
CA THR A 199 -14.25 -4.94 -15.95
C THR A 199 -15.65 -5.01 -15.33
N PHE A 200 -16.50 -4.07 -15.72
CA PHE A 200 -17.94 -4.04 -15.47
C PHE A 200 -18.70 -4.02 -16.79
N THR A 201 -19.76 -4.82 -16.92
CA THR A 201 -20.61 -4.86 -18.12
C THR A 201 -21.94 -4.16 -17.87
N LEU A 202 -22.21 -3.10 -18.63
CA LEU A 202 -23.49 -2.38 -18.63
C LEU A 202 -24.29 -2.78 -19.86
N THR A 203 -25.53 -3.20 -19.68
CA THR A 203 -26.49 -3.40 -20.77
C THR A 203 -27.54 -2.31 -20.73
N ILE A 204 -27.73 -1.59 -21.83
CA ILE A 204 -28.75 -0.54 -21.96
C ILE A 204 -29.89 -1.07 -22.84
N LEU A 205 -31.13 -0.89 -22.37
CA LEU A 205 -32.34 -1.25 -23.10
C LEU A 205 -33.02 0.02 -23.62
N ASP A 206 -33.00 0.19 -24.94
CA ASP A 206 -33.67 1.26 -25.70
C ASP A 206 -35.20 1.33 -25.43
N ASN A 207 -35.73 2.54 -25.19
CA ASN A 207 -37.16 2.81 -24.96
C ASN A 207 -37.92 3.28 -26.20
N GLU A 208 -37.22 3.54 -27.29
CA GLU A 208 -37.77 4.08 -28.53
C GLU A 208 -38.40 2.94 -29.33
N ARG A 209 -39.31 3.32 -30.24
CA ARG A 209 -40.04 2.35 -31.07
C ARG A 209 -39.70 2.54 -32.53
N MET A 210 -39.47 1.43 -33.22
CA MET A 210 -39.45 1.34 -34.69
C MET A 210 -40.72 1.89 -35.35
#